data_AF-A0AAW6JJJ0-F1
#
_entry.id   AF-A0AAW6JJJ0-F1
#
_cell.length_a   1.000
_cell.length_b   1.000
_cell.length_c   1.000
_cell.angle_alpha   90.00
_cell.angle_beta   90.00
_cell.angle_gamma   90.00
#
_symmetry.space_group_name_H-M   'P 1'
#
loop_
_entity.id
_entity.type
_entity.pdbx_description
1 polymer ?
#
loop_
_entity_poly.entity_id
_entity_poly.type
_entity_poly.pdbx_seq_one_letter_code
_entity_poly.pdbx_strand_id
1 'polypeptide(L)' 'MQGFTPEQILEELPSLNLEKIHATITYYLHNRAEIDAYMLRLAKWREQHYQEAVVNPSPMIKRLKKI' A
#
# COMPACT_ATOMS: atom_id res chain seq x y z
N MET A 1 -12.29 9.36 8.52
CA MET A 1 -11.88 10.14 7.33
C MET A 1 -12.69 9.65 6.15
N GLN A 2 -13.28 10.54 5.36
CA GLN A 2 -13.90 10.18 4.08
C GLN A 2 -12.76 9.97 3.07
N GLY A 3 -12.85 8.94 2.24
CA GLY A 3 -11.86 8.70 1.17
C GLY A 3 -11.96 9.76 0.07
N PHE A 4 -11.00 9.77 -0.85
CA PHE A 4 -11.02 10.67 -2.01
C PHE A 4 -12.13 10.31 -3.00
N THR A 5 -12.70 11.32 -3.65
CA THR A 5 -13.53 11.11 -4.85
C THR A 5 -12.66 10.72 -6.05
N PRO A 6 -13.23 10.13 -7.10
CA PRO A 6 -12.51 9.87 -8.36
C PRO A 6 -11.80 11.10 -8.93
N GLU A 7 -12.40 12.29 -8.82
CA GLU A 7 -11.85 13.56 -9.28
C GLU A 7 -10.64 13.97 -8.42
N GLN A 8 -10.74 13.85 -7.09
CA GLN A 8 -9.61 14.10 -6.20
C GLN A 8 -8.46 13.12 -6.44
N ILE A 9 -8.76 11.85 -6.76
CA ILE A 9 -7.73 10.88 -7.15
C ILE A 9 -7.03 11.30 -8.45
N LEU A 10 -7.77 11.85 -9.41
CA LEU A 10 -7.18 12.34 -10.67
C LEU A 10 -6.28 13.57 -10.45
N GLU A 11 -6.67 14.48 -9.56
CA GLU A 11 -5.86 15.65 -9.19
C GLU A 11 -4.50 15.24 -8.59
N GLU A 12 -4.50 14.22 -7.73
CA GLU A 12 -3.29 13.70 -7.07
C GLU A 12 -2.45 12.79 -7.99
N LEU A 13 -3.09 12.11 -8.94
CA LEU A 13 -2.46 11.17 -9.87
C LEU A 13 -2.77 11.55 -11.34
N PRO A 14 -2.27 12.69 -11.84
CA PRO A 14 -2.67 13.26 -13.13
C PRO A 14 -2.19 12.45 -14.35
N SER A 15 -1.31 11.46 -14.16
CA SER A 15 -0.93 10.51 -15.21
C SER A 15 -2.00 9.44 -15.48
N LEU A 16 -3.00 9.32 -14.61
CA LEU A 16 -4.16 8.44 -14.81
C LEU A 16 -5.23 9.13 -15.65
N ASN A 17 -6.29 8.39 -15.96
CA ASN A 17 -7.51 8.97 -16.52
C ASN A 17 -8.71 8.54 -15.69
N LEU A 18 -9.81 9.30 -15.79
CA LEU A 18 -10.99 9.11 -14.96
C LEU A 18 -11.65 7.74 -15.18
N GLU A 19 -11.61 7.23 -16.43
CA GLU A 19 -12.11 5.90 -16.78
C GLU A 19 -11.40 4.79 -15.99
N LYS A 20 -10.06 4.79 -15.97
CA LYS A 20 -9.25 3.81 -15.23
C LYS A 20 -9.49 3.92 -13.74
N ILE A 21 -9.66 5.13 -13.20
CA ILE A 21 -9.96 5.35 -11.79
C ILE A 21 -11.31 4.70 -11.44
N HIS A 22 -12.38 5.01 -12.19
CA HIS A 22 -13.69 4.40 -11.95
C HIS A 22 -13.68 2.88 -12.13
N ALA A 23 -13.02 2.36 -13.17
CA ALA A 23 -12.92 0.93 -13.42
C ALA A 23 -12.22 0.22 -12.25
N THR A 24 -11.14 0.80 -11.73
CA THR A 24 -10.39 0.24 -10.59
C THR A 24 -11.21 0.26 -9.31
N ILE A 25 -11.90 1.37 -9.01
CA ILE A 25 -12.79 1.47 -7.84
C ILE A 25 -13.91 0.44 -7.94
N THR A 26 -14.56 0.33 -9.10
CA THR A 26 -15.64 -0.63 -9.34
C THR A 26 -15.14 -2.06 -9.16
N TYR A 27 -13.96 -2.37 -9.71
CA TYR A 27 -13.34 -3.68 -9.55
C TYR A 27 -13.04 -4.00 -8.08
N TYR A 28 -12.49 -3.05 -7.31
CA TYR A 28 -12.26 -3.23 -5.87
C TYR A 28 -13.57 -3.47 -5.13
N LEU A 29 -14.61 -2.66 -5.39
CA LEU A 29 -15.90 -2.81 -4.71
C LEU A 29 -16.56 -4.15 -5.01
N HIS A 30 -16.47 -4.63 -6.25
CA HIS A 30 -16.99 -5.94 -6.63
C HIS A 30 -16.22 -7.10 -5.99
N ASN A 31 -14.89 -6.97 -5.86
CA ASN A 31 -14.00 -8.03 -5.35
C ASN A 31 -13.49 -7.74 -3.93
N ARG A 32 -14.24 -6.94 -3.15
CA ARG A 32 -13.72 -6.32 -1.92
C ARG A 32 -13.15 -7.32 -0.93
N ALA A 33 -13.85 -8.42 -0.68
CA ALA A 33 -13.41 -9.44 0.27
C ALA A 33 -12.06 -10.05 -0.13
N GLU A 34 -11.86 -10.32 -1.43
CA GLU A 34 -10.61 -10.88 -1.93
C GLU A 34 -9.45 -9.89 -1.82
N ILE A 35 -9.68 -8.64 -2.23
CA ILE A 35 -8.65 -7.60 -2.19
C ILE A 35 -8.31 -7.24 -0.74
N ASP A 36 -9.28 -7.12 0.16
CA ASP A 36 -9.03 -6.86 1.58
C ASP A 36 -8.22 -8.01 2.21
N ALA A 37 -8.53 -9.26 1.88
CA ALA A 37 -7.75 -10.42 2.33
C ALA A 37 -6.32 -10.41 1.78
N TYR A 38 -6.13 -10.02 0.51
CA TYR A 38 -4.81 -9.85 -0.08
C TYR A 38 -3.99 -8.76 0.62
N MET A 39 -4.59 -7.58 0.85
CA MET A 39 -3.94 -6.46 1.53
C MET A 39 -3.55 -6.83 2.96
N LEU A 40 -4.39 -7.59 3.68
CA LEU A 40 -4.09 -8.06 5.03
C LEU A 40 -2.90 -9.04 5.04
N ARG A 41 -2.84 -9.97 4.08
CA ARG A 41 -1.68 -10.87 3.93
C ARG A 41 -0.40 -10.08 3.67
N LEU A 42 -0.44 -9.08 2.79
CA LEU A 42 0.70 -8.23 2.49
C LEU A 42 1.15 -7.41 3.71
N ALA A 43 0.21 -6.86 4.48
CA ALA A 43 0.51 -6.14 5.71
C ALA A 43 1.20 -7.04 6.74
N LYS A 44 0.68 -8.26 6.95
CA LYS A 44 1.30 -9.24 7.84
C LYS A 44 2.71 -9.60 7.40
N TRP A 45 2.90 -9.83 6.11
CA TRP A 45 4.22 -10.12 5.55
C TRP A 45 5.20 -8.97 5.80
N ARG A 46 4.81 -7.72 5.50
CA ARG A 46 5.66 -6.54 5.76
C ARG A 46 6.04 -6.41 7.24
N GLU A 47 5.09 -6.64 8.13
CA GLU A 47 5.33 -6.58 9.57
C GLU A 47 6.34 -7.65 10.01
N GLN A 48 6.19 -8.89 9.55
CA GLN A 48 7.14 -9.97 9.86
C GLN A 48 8.56 -9.61 9.39
N HIS A 49 8.69 -9.14 8.14
CA HIS A 49 9.98 -8.71 7.59
C HIS A 49 10.58 -7.53 8.35
N TYR A 50 9.75 -6.57 8.78
CA TYR A 50 10.19 -5.46 9.62
C TYR A 50 10.73 -5.96 10.96
N GLN A 51 10.00 -6.84 11.66
CA GLN A 51 10.45 -7.40 12.93
C GLN A 51 11.74 -8.20 12.79
N GLU A 52 11.88 -9.00 11.73
CA GLU A 52 13.12 -9.72 11.42
C GLU A 52 14.30 -8.75 11.20
N ALA A 53 14.10 -7.66 10.45
CA ALA A 53 15.12 -6.65 10.22
C ALA A 53 15.47 -5.85 11.49
N VAL A 54 14.52 -5.69 12.42
CA VAL A 54 14.77 -5.05 13.73
C VAL A 54 15.62 -5.97 14.61
N VAL A 55 15.31 -7.27 14.65
CA VAL A 55 16.05 -8.27 15.45
C VAL A 55 17.43 -8.55 14.85
N ASN A 56 17.54 -8.66 13.53
CA ASN A 56 18.79 -8.93 12.83
C ASN A 56 19.06 -7.88 11.73
N PRO A 57 19.47 -6.65 12.10
CA PRO A 57 19.69 -5.60 11.13
C PRO A 57 20.92 -5.89 10.27
N SER A 58 20.83 -5.55 8.99
CA SER A 58 21.96 -5.68 8.05
C SER A 58 23.18 -4.86 8.54
N PRO A 59 24.40 -5.22 8.14
CA PRO A 59 25.60 -4.46 8.48
C PRO A 59 25.51 -2.97 8.10
N MET A 60 24.85 -2.66 6.97
CA MET A 60 24.62 -1.28 6.55
C MET A 60 23.72 -0.51 7.54
N ILE A 61 22.61 -1.11 7.98
CA ILE A 61 21.70 -0.49 8.96
C ILE A 61 22.41 -0.29 10.31
N LYS A 62 23.21 -1.28 10.73
CA LYS A 62 24.05 -1.16 11.94
C LYS A 62 25.04 0.00 11.85
N ARG A 63 25.60 0.26 10.66
CA ARG A 63 26.49 1.41 10.41
C ARG A 63 25.76 2.75 10.45
N LEU A 64 24.59 2.84 9.81
CA LEU A 64 23.78 4.07 9.80
C LEU A 64 23.31 4.48 11.19
N LYS A 65 22.96 3.53 12.07
CA LYS A 65 22.54 3.82 13.46
C LYS A 65 23.64 4.35 14.38
N LYS A 66 24.91 4.31 13.97
CA LYS A 66 26.07 4.77 14.78
C LYS A 66 26.51 6.22 14.45
N ILE A 67 25.85 6.86 13.49
CA ILE A 67 26.07 8.25 13.08
C ILE A 67 25.00 9.09 13.78
#